data_AF-A0A7X8XU48-F1
#
_entry.id   AF-A0A7X8XU48-F1
#
_cell.length_a   1.000
_cell.length_b   1.000
_cell.length_c   1.000
_cell.angle_alpha   90.00
_cell.angle_beta   90.00
_cell.angle_gamma   90.00
#
_symmetry.space_group_name_H-M   'P 1'
#
loop_
_entity.id
_entity.type
_entity.pdbx_description
1 polymer ?
#
loop_
_entity_poly.entity_id
_entity_poly.type
_entity_poly.pdbx_seq_one_letter_code
_entity_poly.pdbx_strand_id
1 'polypeptide(L)' 'MSNKKEHLAFGKKNYMWMLIGIITIAVGFFIMSLEDSPMGFGALGLTVGPIVIMTGFGINFYAILLKSPKTTTED' A
#
# COMPACT_ATOMS: atom_id res chain seq x y z
N MET A 1 33.84 -13.82 6.69
CA MET A 1 32.88 -12.99 5.93
C MET A 1 31.79 -12.54 6.88
N SER A 2 31.68 -11.23 7.13
CA SER A 2 30.63 -10.68 7.99
C SER A 2 29.29 -10.81 7.27
N ASN A 3 28.42 -11.69 7.77
CA ASN A 3 27.06 -11.87 7.27
C ASN A 3 26.26 -10.64 7.76
N LYS A 4 26.21 -9.60 6.94
CA LYS A 4 25.41 -8.40 7.21
C LYS A 4 23.94 -8.82 7.15
N LYS A 5 23.37 -9.16 8.30
CA LYS A 5 21.92 -9.31 8.45
C LYS A 5 21.34 -7.93 8.16
N GLU A 6 20.87 -7.73 6.93
CA GLU A 6 20.13 -6.54 6.50
C GLU A 6 18.98 -6.34 7.50
N HIS A 7 19.14 -5.39 8.42
CA HIS A 7 18.12 -5.07 9.41
C HIS A 7 17.07 -4.21 8.72
N LEU A 8 16.15 -4.87 8.01
CA LEU A 8 15.02 -4.21 7.39
C LEU A 8 14.18 -3.53 8.48
N ALA A 9 13.62 -2.35 8.17
CA ALA A 9 12.79 -1.59 9.11
C ALA A 9 11.52 -2.34 9.53
N PHE A 10 11.04 -3.25 8.66
CA PHE A 10 9.85 -4.08 8.90
C PHE A 10 10.08 -5.52 8.45
N GLY A 11 9.22 -6.44 8.91
CA GLY A 11 9.24 -7.83 8.44
C GLY A 11 8.76 -7.98 6.99
N LYS A 12 9.19 -9.06 6.31
CA LYS A 12 8.82 -9.37 4.92
C LYS A 12 7.30 -9.32 4.67
N LYS A 13 6.49 -9.75 5.64
CA LYS A 13 5.03 -9.73 5.57
C LYS A 13 4.49 -8.30 5.45
N ASN A 14 5.04 -7.35 6.21
CA ASN A 14 4.62 -5.94 6.14
C ASN A 14 4.92 -5.35 4.77
N TYR A 15 6.09 -5.64 4.19
CA TYR A 15 6.42 -5.20 2.84
C TYR A 15 5.45 -5.75 1.79
N MET A 16 4.98 -7.00 1.94
CA MET A 16 3.91 -7.54 1.09
C MET A 16 2.61 -6.75 1.22
N TRP A 17 2.19 -6.39 2.42
CA TRP A 17 1.01 -5.55 2.64
C TRP A 17 1.16 -4.14 2.07
N MET A 18 2.35 -3.54 2.19
CA MET A 18 2.65 -2.24 1.55
C MET A 18 2.53 -2.33 0.03
N LEU A 19 3.07 -3.39 -0.59
CA LEU A 19 2.96 -3.58 -2.03
C LEU A 19 1.50 -3.68 -2.48
N ILE A 20 0.67 -4.42 -1.74
CA ILE A 20 -0.77 -4.50 -2.00
C ILE A 20 -1.40 -3.10 -1.91
N GLY A 21 -1.08 -2.32 -0.87
CA GLY A 21 -1.59 -0.96 -0.71
C GLY A 21 -1.20 -0.04 -1.88
N ILE A 22 0.04 -0.13 -2.36
CA ILE A 22 0.53 0.63 -3.53
C ILE A 22 -0.23 0.22 -4.81
N ILE A 23 -0.43 -1.07 -5.03
CA ILE A 23 -1.21 -1.57 -6.18
C ILE A 23 -2.65 -1.04 -6.11
N THR A 24 -3.27 -1.04 -4.93
CA THR A 24 -4.62 -0.47 -4.74
C THR A 24 -4.67 1.02 -5.06
N ILE A 25 -3.66 1.81 -4.65
CA ILE A 25 -3.57 3.23 -5.00
C ILE A 25 -3.46 3.39 -6.53
N ALA A 26 -2.60 2.60 -7.17
CA ALA A 26 -2.43 2.63 -8.63
C ALA A 26 -3.74 2.28 -9.36
N VAL A 27 -4.50 1.29 -8.86
CA VAL A 27 -5.84 0.95 -9.37
C VAL A 27 -6.81 2.13 -9.21
N GLY A 28 -6.76 2.87 -8.09
CA GLY A 28 -7.60 4.06 -7.90
C GLY A 28 -7.32 5.15 -8.93
N PHE A 29 -6.05 5.44 -9.23
CA PHE A 29 -5.68 6.36 -10.31
C PHE A 29 -6.03 5.81 -11.69
N PHE A 30 -5.90 4.50 -11.90
CA PHE A 30 -6.29 3.87 -13.15
C PHE A 30 -7.80 4.03 -13.41
N ILE A 31 -8.64 3.83 -12.38
CA ILE A 31 -10.09 4.07 -12.47
C ILE A 31 -10.39 5.53 -12.83
N MET A 32 -9.69 6.49 -12.23
CA MET A 32 -9.83 7.90 -12.60
C MET A 32 -9.46 8.15 -14.07
N SER A 33 -8.46 7.43 -14.59
CA SER A 33 -8.00 7.56 -15.97
C SER A 33 -8.95 6.94 -17.00
N LEU A 34 -9.85 6.05 -16.59
CA LEU A 34 -10.86 5.44 -17.47
C LEU A 34 -12.11 6.33 -17.65
N GLU A 35 -12.22 7.41 -16.89
CA GLU A 35 -13.34 8.34 -16.96
C GLU A 35 -13.16 9.31 -18.13
N ASP A 36 -14.03 9.23 -19.13
CA ASP A 36 -14.00 10.09 -20.33
C ASP A 36 -14.51 11.52 -20.09
N SER A 37 -15.09 11.78 -18.90
CA SER A 37 -15.61 13.10 -18.56
C SER A 37 -14.49 14.15 -18.54
N PRO A 38 -14.71 15.34 -19.14
CA PRO A 38 -13.71 16.41 -19.12
C PRO A 38 -13.35 16.77 -17.68
N MET A 39 -12.06 16.79 -17.37
CA MET A 39 -11.50 17.01 -16.02
C MET A 39 -11.85 15.94 -14.96
N GLY A 40 -12.43 14.79 -15.33
CA GLY A 40 -12.71 13.70 -14.37
C GLY A 40 -13.84 14.01 -13.38
N PHE A 41 -14.73 14.96 -13.72
CA PHE A 41 -15.91 15.31 -12.91
C PHE A 41 -16.99 14.22 -12.85
N GLY A 42 -16.81 13.11 -13.57
CA GLY A 42 -17.68 11.96 -13.47
C GLY A 42 -17.62 11.28 -12.10
N ALA A 43 -18.60 10.44 -11.80
CA ALA A 43 -18.69 9.76 -10.53
C ALA A 43 -17.45 8.87 -10.27
N LEU A 44 -16.87 8.24 -11.29
CA LEU A 44 -15.70 7.37 -11.12
C LEU A 44 -14.46 8.18 -10.76
N GLY A 45 -14.25 9.32 -11.43
CA GLY A 45 -13.12 10.21 -11.19
C GLY A 45 -13.20 10.96 -9.86
N LEU A 46 -14.37 11.53 -9.52
CA LEU A 46 -14.52 12.40 -8.35
C LEU A 46 -14.82 11.64 -7.04
N THR A 47 -15.49 10.48 -7.11
CA THR A 47 -15.90 9.74 -5.90
C THR A 47 -15.20 8.40 -5.76
N VAL A 48 -15.24 7.54 -6.79
CA VAL A 48 -14.73 6.17 -6.67
C VAL A 48 -13.21 6.17 -6.59
N GLY A 49 -12.54 6.89 -7.48
CA GLY A 49 -11.09 7.01 -7.50
C GLY A 49 -10.51 7.42 -6.14
N PRO A 50 -10.94 8.56 -5.56
CA PRO A 50 -10.41 9.03 -4.28
C PRO A 50 -10.67 8.05 -3.14
N ILE A 51 -11.84 7.39 -3.10
CA ILE A 51 -12.17 6.40 -2.07
C ILE A 51 -11.25 5.17 -2.16
N VAL A 52 -10.95 4.71 -3.38
CA VAL A 52 -10.04 3.57 -3.62
C VAL A 52 -8.62 3.94 -3.19
N ILE A 53 -8.16 5.14 -3.55
CA ILE A 53 -6.83 5.65 -3.14
C ILE A 53 -6.73 5.73 -1.61
N MET A 54 -7.74 6.30 -0.95
CA MET A 54 -7.80 6.40 0.52
C MET A 54 -7.75 5.02 1.18
N THR A 55 -8.44 4.03 0.60
CA THR A 55 -8.39 2.64 1.08
C THR A 55 -6.99 2.05 0.93
N GLY A 56 -6.32 2.29 -0.20
CA GLY A 56 -4.93 1.86 -0.42
C GLY A 56 -3.93 2.51 0.55
N PHE A 57 -4.12 3.78 0.90
CA PHE A 57 -3.37 4.41 1.99
C PHE A 57 -3.65 3.76 3.34
N GLY A 58 -4.92 3.46 3.65
CA GLY A 58 -5.30 2.74 4.87
C GLY A 58 -4.60 1.37 5.01
N ILE A 59 -4.48 0.63 3.91
CA ILE A 59 -3.73 -0.64 3.86
C ILE A 59 -2.24 -0.42 4.17
N ASN A 60 -1.63 0.63 3.60
CA ASN A 60 -0.23 0.97 3.89
C ASN A 60 -0.03 1.36 5.36
N PHE A 61 -0.93 2.15 5.94
CA PHE A 61 -0.89 2.46 7.36
C PHE A 61 -0.99 1.20 8.22
N TYR A 62 -1.92 0.30 7.89
CA TYR A 62 -2.03 -1.00 8.55
C TYR A 62 -0.72 -1.82 8.42
N ALA A 63 -0.13 -1.85 7.23
CA ALA A 63 1.12 -2.58 6.96
C ALA A 63 2.29 -2.06 7.81
N ILE A 64 2.38 -0.74 8.00
CA ILE A 64 3.42 -0.10 8.82
C ILE A 64 3.18 -0.36 10.31
N LEU A 65 1.93 -0.24 10.76
CA LEU A 65 1.53 -0.42 12.16
C LEU A 65 1.53 -1.88 12.60
N LEU A 66 1.40 -2.82 11.65
CA LEU A 66 1.41 -4.24 11.93
C LEU A 66 2.76 -4.64 12.51
N LYS A 67 2.87 -4.72 13.84
CA LYS A 67 4.12 -5.15 14.47
C LYS A 67 4.42 -6.59 14.04
N SER A 68 5.45 -6.76 13.22
CA SER A 68 5.97 -8.10 12.96
C SER A 68 6.47 -8.67 14.29
N PRO A 69 6.03 -9.88 14.71
CA PRO A 69 6.61 -10.51 15.88
C PRO A 69 8.10 -10.62 15.62
N LYS A 70 8.88 -10.03 16.51
CA LYS A 70 10.33 -10.20 16.50
C LYS A 70 10.53 -11.71 16.62
N THR A 71 11.11 -12.35 15.61
CA THR A 71 11.69 -13.67 15.84
C THR A 71 12.83 -13.40 16.80
N THR A 72 12.55 -13.48 18.10
CA THR A 72 13.57 -13.65 19.12
C THR A 72 14.27 -14.94 18.73
N THR A 73 15.37 -14.81 18.00
CA THR A 73 16.42 -15.83 18.03
C THR A 73 16.96 -15.76 19.45
N GLU A 74 16.33 -16.53 20.34
CA GLU A 74 17.06 -17.18 21.41
C GLU A 74 18.05 -18.15 20.75
N ASP A 75 19.25 -18.14 21.31
CA ASP A 75 20.47 -18.93 21.04
C ASP A 75 21.38 -18.48 19.87
#